data_AF-A0A5C9E0Y6-F1
#
_entry.id   AF-A0A5C9E0Y6-F1
#
_cell.length_a   1.000
_cell.length_b   1.000
_cell.length_c   1.000
_cell.angle_alpha   90.00
_cell.angle_beta   90.00
_cell.angle_gamma   90.00
#
_symmetry.space_group_name_H-M   'P 1'
#
loop_
_entity.id
_entity.type
_entity.pdbx_description
1 polymer ?
#
loop_
_entity_poly.entity_id
_entity_poly.type
_entity_poly.pdbx_seq_one_letter_code
_entity_poly.pdbx_strand_id
1 'polypeptide(L)'
;MNEEYRGKDEDWGEDEKNQGDPENKEYYSEEREEKIEEDLEDFAEELEDLEDEYEETIEDLDEEQERLDEEKEKIEERLEEEKERIQEDLERIYEKLEERAEKAEFKSEKAQGRLEKEKKRLEREKERLDRERERADERIARAQERINEAKERVKNAKDEYVRMNISLPKHMKKEWKDLAGQINTSVSQLIRSAVKKVGPVLENVKSIRDLEKIGDYFDEWGEQVERAVEGSVEKSGIEDLGKTLERKMKGKNFTQKAEKKAKGKSSVDKERMKKRVKGLIKLQNALPIDKLGQILEIEDEEAENLIYEIAAEGIEGSLEENIFKFEGDGEELIKILYKKIDKM
;
A
#
# COMPACT_ATOMS: atom_id res chain seq x y z
N MET A 1 -11.08 -13.17 88.63
CA MET A 1 -11.54 -12.01 89.43
C MET A 1 -11.79 -12.56 90.82
N ASN A 2 -10.91 -12.21 91.75
CA ASN A 2 -10.96 -12.66 93.14
C ASN A 2 -11.84 -11.68 93.91
N GLU A 3 -12.97 -12.15 94.42
CA GLU A 3 -13.82 -11.34 95.28
C GLU A 3 -13.55 -11.75 96.73
N GLU A 4 -12.73 -10.92 97.39
CA GLU A 4 -12.47 -10.90 98.82
C GLU A 4 -13.79 -10.77 99.60
N TYR A 5 -14.29 -11.86 100.17
CA TYR A 5 -15.33 -11.79 101.18
C TYR A 5 -14.73 -11.48 102.55
N ARG A 6 -14.92 -10.22 102.91
CA ARG A 6 -14.56 -9.54 104.14
C ARG A 6 -15.36 -10.15 105.29
N GLY A 7 -14.68 -10.89 106.18
CA GLY A 7 -15.22 -11.32 107.46
C GLY A 7 -15.68 -10.09 108.26
N LYS A 8 -16.98 -10.07 108.58
CA LYS A 8 -17.53 -9.22 109.64
C LYS A 8 -17.64 -10.10 110.88
N ASP A 9 -16.71 -9.89 111.80
CA ASP A 9 -16.83 -10.31 113.18
C ASP A 9 -18.00 -9.54 113.81
N GLU A 10 -19.15 -10.18 113.90
CA GLU A 10 -20.26 -9.69 114.72
C GLU A 10 -20.12 -10.26 116.13
N ASP A 11 -19.67 -9.35 116.99
CA ASP A 11 -19.80 -9.31 118.44
C ASP A 11 -21.24 -9.64 118.88
N TRP A 12 -21.44 -10.81 119.50
CA TRP A 12 -22.66 -11.14 120.22
C TRP A 12 -22.33 -11.26 121.69
N GLY A 13 -22.82 -10.25 122.43
CA GLY A 13 -22.64 -10.07 123.85
C GLY A 13 -23.09 -11.27 124.68
N GLU A 14 -22.35 -11.47 125.75
CA GLU A 14 -22.81 -12.14 126.95
C GLU A 14 -24.10 -11.47 127.44
N ASP A 15 -25.24 -12.15 127.32
CA ASP A 15 -26.37 -11.87 128.19
C ASP A 15 -27.14 -13.16 128.52
N GLU A 16 -27.35 -13.27 129.83
CA GLU A 16 -28.37 -14.06 130.50
C GLU A 16 -28.31 -15.59 130.41
N LYS A 17 -27.81 -16.14 131.52
CA LYS A 17 -28.23 -17.42 132.09
C LYS A 17 -29.75 -17.49 132.17
N ASN A 18 -30.40 -17.89 131.09
CA ASN A 18 -31.78 -18.36 131.14
C ASN A 18 -31.73 -19.87 131.32
N GLN A 19 -31.89 -20.31 132.57
CA GLN A 19 -32.33 -21.66 132.91
C GLN A 19 -33.79 -21.80 132.42
N GLY A 20 -33.96 -21.88 131.10
CA GLY A 20 -35.18 -22.34 130.48
C GLY A 20 -35.25 -23.85 130.63
N ASP A 21 -36.44 -24.34 130.97
CA ASP A 21 -36.81 -25.75 130.99
C ASP A 21 -36.23 -26.48 129.76
N PRO A 22 -35.49 -27.59 129.91
CA PRO A 22 -34.96 -28.33 128.77
C PRO A 22 -36.03 -28.69 127.74
N GLU A 23 -37.28 -28.91 128.19
CA GLU A 23 -38.45 -29.21 127.34
C GLU A 23 -38.82 -28.06 126.38
N ASN A 24 -38.54 -26.79 126.70
CA ASN A 24 -38.92 -25.66 125.85
C ASN A 24 -37.86 -25.35 124.78
N LYS A 25 -36.58 -25.71 125.01
CA LYS A 25 -35.54 -25.64 123.96
C LYS A 25 -35.68 -26.78 122.94
N GLU A 26 -36.11 -27.94 123.42
CA GLU A 26 -36.42 -29.13 122.62
C GLU A 26 -37.59 -28.84 121.65
N TYR A 27 -38.66 -28.21 122.14
CA TYR A 27 -39.80 -27.80 121.30
C TYR A 27 -39.42 -26.82 120.17
N TYR A 28 -38.61 -25.79 120.44
CA TYR A 28 -38.14 -24.85 119.40
C TYR A 28 -37.04 -25.42 118.50
N SER A 29 -36.34 -26.49 118.90
CA SER A 29 -35.44 -27.23 118.00
C SER A 29 -36.21 -28.17 117.08
N GLU A 30 -37.26 -28.82 117.58
CA GLU A 30 -38.13 -29.71 116.79
C GLU A 30 -38.85 -28.96 115.67
N GLU A 31 -39.50 -27.80 115.94
CA GLU A 31 -40.16 -27.00 114.88
C GLU A 31 -39.18 -26.50 113.81
N ARG A 32 -37.90 -26.27 114.17
CA ARG A 32 -36.86 -25.85 113.23
C ARG A 32 -36.33 -27.01 112.41
N GLU A 33 -36.21 -28.19 113.01
CA GLU A 33 -35.84 -29.42 112.32
C GLU A 33 -36.93 -29.84 111.32
N GLU A 34 -38.21 -29.77 111.72
CA GLU A 34 -39.35 -30.03 110.84
C GLU A 34 -39.37 -29.11 109.61
N LYS A 35 -39.13 -27.80 109.83
CA LYS A 35 -39.04 -26.85 108.71
C LYS A 35 -37.85 -27.11 107.79
N ILE A 36 -36.71 -27.52 108.35
CA ILE A 36 -35.53 -27.88 107.54
C ILE A 36 -35.82 -29.15 106.73
N GLU A 37 -36.56 -30.10 107.29
CA GLU A 37 -36.96 -31.33 106.61
C GLU A 37 -37.94 -31.02 105.45
N GLU A 38 -38.92 -30.15 105.67
CA GLU A 38 -39.83 -29.63 104.61
C GLU A 38 -39.07 -28.89 103.51
N ASP A 39 -38.18 -27.95 103.87
CA ASP A 39 -37.34 -27.24 102.89
C ASP A 39 -36.46 -28.23 102.10
N LEU A 40 -35.94 -29.29 102.73
CA LEU A 40 -35.13 -30.31 102.08
C LEU A 40 -35.94 -31.23 101.15
N GLU A 41 -37.20 -31.50 101.50
CA GLU A 41 -38.13 -32.26 100.65
C GLU A 41 -38.49 -31.44 99.41
N ASP A 42 -38.84 -30.16 99.57
CA ASP A 42 -39.09 -29.23 98.46
C ASP A 42 -37.86 -29.12 97.53
N PHE A 43 -36.66 -29.00 98.10
CA PHE A 43 -35.42 -29.00 97.30
C PHE A 43 -35.15 -30.32 96.60
N ALA A 44 -35.54 -31.45 97.19
CA ALA A 44 -35.38 -32.75 96.56
C ALA A 44 -36.32 -32.91 95.36
N GLU A 45 -37.58 -32.48 95.49
CA GLU A 45 -38.55 -32.44 94.39
C GLU A 45 -38.08 -31.51 93.25
N GLU A 46 -37.61 -30.30 93.57
CA GLU A 46 -37.07 -29.37 92.57
C GLU A 46 -35.84 -29.94 91.84
N LEU A 47 -35.02 -30.74 92.52
CA LEU A 47 -33.87 -31.40 91.90
C LEU A 47 -34.28 -32.56 91.00
N GLU A 48 -35.33 -33.32 91.35
CA GLU A 48 -35.88 -34.40 90.53
C GLU A 48 -36.50 -33.82 89.24
N ASP A 49 -37.33 -32.77 89.36
CA ASP A 49 -37.90 -32.06 88.20
C ASP A 49 -36.81 -31.53 87.26
N LEU A 50 -35.70 -31.02 87.82
CA LEU A 50 -34.57 -30.51 87.05
C LEU A 50 -33.77 -31.65 86.38
N GLU A 51 -33.63 -32.80 87.05
CA GLU A 51 -32.98 -33.99 86.47
C GLU A 51 -33.77 -34.49 85.26
N ASP A 52 -35.10 -34.56 85.37
CA ASP A 52 -36.01 -34.94 84.28
C ASP A 52 -35.91 -33.96 83.09
N GLU A 53 -35.91 -32.64 83.33
CA GLU A 53 -35.75 -31.63 82.26
C GLU A 53 -34.38 -31.75 81.56
N TYR A 54 -33.32 -32.06 82.32
CA TYR A 54 -32.01 -32.30 81.73
C TYR A 54 -31.96 -33.59 80.91
N GLU A 55 -32.63 -34.67 81.34
CA GLU A 55 -32.70 -35.92 80.59
C GLU A 55 -33.44 -35.72 79.27
N GLU A 56 -34.59 -35.05 79.27
CA GLU A 56 -35.33 -34.70 78.04
C GLU A 56 -34.49 -33.84 77.09
N THR A 57 -33.77 -32.84 77.64
CA THR A 57 -32.88 -32.00 76.82
C THR A 57 -31.71 -32.78 76.22
N ILE A 58 -31.19 -33.79 76.92
CA ILE A 58 -30.11 -34.64 76.40
C ILE A 58 -30.65 -35.52 75.26
N GLU A 59 -31.83 -36.12 75.41
CA GLU A 59 -32.47 -36.91 74.36
C GLU A 59 -32.72 -36.08 73.09
N ASP A 60 -33.25 -34.86 73.24
CA ASP A 60 -33.47 -33.92 72.13
C ASP A 60 -32.15 -33.59 71.38
N LEU A 61 -31.06 -33.38 72.13
CA LEU A 61 -29.76 -33.08 71.56
C LEU A 61 -29.16 -34.28 70.82
N ASP A 62 -29.32 -35.49 71.36
CA ASP A 62 -28.88 -36.72 70.71
C ASP A 62 -29.66 -36.96 69.40
N GLU A 63 -30.98 -36.75 69.40
CA GLU A 63 -31.79 -36.82 68.17
C GLU A 63 -31.38 -35.78 67.12
N GLU A 64 -31.10 -34.54 67.54
CA GLU A 64 -30.61 -33.50 66.63
C GLU A 64 -29.23 -33.87 66.05
N GLN A 65 -28.35 -34.43 66.87
CA GLN A 65 -27.03 -34.89 66.44
C GLN A 65 -27.14 -36.01 65.39
N GLU A 66 -27.99 -37.01 65.60
CA GLU A 66 -28.21 -38.07 64.61
C GLU A 66 -28.71 -37.51 63.27
N ARG A 67 -29.66 -36.55 63.32
CA ARG A 67 -30.16 -35.89 62.11
C ARG A 67 -29.09 -35.12 61.38
N LEU A 68 -28.22 -34.41 62.10
CA LEU A 68 -27.10 -33.67 61.51
C LEU A 68 -26.09 -34.61 60.86
N ASP A 69 -25.79 -35.75 61.48
CA ASP A 69 -24.89 -36.75 60.92
C ASP A 69 -25.44 -37.37 59.62
N GLU A 70 -26.75 -37.67 59.58
CA GLU A 70 -27.40 -38.13 58.33
C GLU A 70 -27.37 -37.08 57.22
N GLU A 71 -27.64 -35.81 57.55
CA GLU A 71 -27.60 -34.72 56.58
C GLU A 71 -26.19 -34.51 56.03
N LYS A 72 -25.18 -34.62 56.91
CA LYS A 72 -23.78 -34.56 56.52
C LYS A 72 -23.41 -35.68 55.58
N GLU A 73 -23.82 -36.93 55.84
CA GLU A 73 -23.58 -38.06 54.95
C GLU A 73 -24.20 -37.83 53.56
N LYS A 74 -25.46 -37.37 53.51
CA LYS A 74 -26.15 -37.03 52.25
C LYS A 74 -25.44 -35.92 51.47
N ILE A 75 -24.87 -34.94 52.16
CA ILE A 75 -24.09 -33.87 51.53
C ILE A 75 -22.77 -34.42 50.97
N GLU A 76 -22.08 -35.26 51.74
CA GLU A 76 -20.82 -35.88 51.32
C GLU A 76 -21.01 -36.77 50.08
N GLU A 77 -22.07 -37.60 50.04
CA GLU A 77 -22.41 -38.42 48.88
C GLU A 77 -22.66 -37.56 47.63
N ARG A 78 -23.50 -36.53 47.74
CA ARG A 78 -23.78 -35.61 46.62
C ARG A 78 -22.54 -34.89 46.14
N LEU A 79 -21.66 -34.49 47.06
CA LEU A 79 -20.41 -33.83 46.73
C LEU A 79 -19.50 -34.77 45.93
N GLU A 80 -19.42 -36.05 46.31
CA GLU A 80 -18.59 -37.03 45.60
C GLU A 80 -19.14 -37.34 44.21
N GLU A 81 -20.46 -37.52 44.07
CA GLU A 81 -21.10 -37.67 42.76
C GLU A 81 -20.83 -36.47 41.84
N GLU A 82 -20.89 -35.25 42.38
CA GLU A 82 -20.65 -34.04 41.59
C GLU A 82 -19.18 -33.94 41.16
N LYS A 83 -18.24 -34.32 42.03
CA LYS A 83 -16.82 -34.41 41.66
C LYS A 83 -16.59 -35.42 40.54
N GLU A 84 -17.19 -36.61 40.61
CA GLU A 84 -17.04 -37.64 39.59
C GLU A 84 -17.59 -37.15 38.24
N ARG A 85 -18.79 -36.56 38.23
CA ARG A 85 -19.37 -35.96 37.00
C ARG A 85 -18.47 -34.87 36.41
N ILE A 86 -17.91 -34.00 37.25
CA ILE A 86 -16.99 -32.94 36.80
C ILE A 86 -15.72 -33.55 36.20
N GLN A 87 -15.17 -34.61 36.81
CA GLN A 87 -13.99 -35.30 36.28
C GLN A 87 -14.27 -35.93 34.92
N GLU A 88 -15.39 -36.64 34.75
CA GLU A 88 -15.79 -37.21 33.46
C GLU A 88 -15.98 -36.15 32.38
N ASP A 89 -16.62 -35.03 32.71
CA ASP A 89 -16.81 -33.93 31.77
C ASP A 89 -15.49 -33.25 31.41
N LEU A 90 -14.55 -33.13 32.36
CA LEU A 90 -13.20 -32.64 32.08
C LEU A 90 -12.47 -33.56 31.11
N GLU A 91 -12.48 -34.88 31.33
CA GLU A 91 -11.85 -35.85 30.42
C GLU A 91 -12.43 -35.75 29.01
N ARG A 92 -13.76 -35.69 28.89
CA ARG A 92 -14.45 -35.53 27.62
C ARG A 92 -14.09 -34.21 26.92
N ILE A 93 -13.89 -33.13 27.67
CA ILE A 93 -13.43 -31.85 27.13
C ILE A 93 -12.00 -31.96 26.61
N TYR A 94 -11.10 -32.60 27.37
CA TYR A 94 -9.71 -32.81 26.96
C TYR A 94 -9.61 -33.64 25.67
N GLU A 95 -10.36 -34.75 25.56
CA GLU A 95 -10.39 -35.57 24.36
C GLU A 95 -10.87 -34.77 23.12
N LYS A 96 -11.93 -33.96 23.28
CA LYS A 96 -12.42 -33.08 22.20
C LYS A 96 -11.42 -31.98 21.83
N LEU A 97 -10.65 -31.49 22.80
CA LEU A 97 -9.62 -30.48 22.55
C LEU A 97 -8.45 -31.09 21.77
N GLU A 98 -8.02 -32.29 22.15
CA GLU A 98 -6.94 -33.03 21.48
C GLU A 98 -7.31 -33.35 20.03
N GLU A 99 -8.50 -33.92 19.78
CA GLU A 99 -8.97 -34.22 18.42
C GLU A 99 -9.06 -32.95 17.54
N ARG A 100 -9.46 -31.82 18.13
CA ARG A 100 -9.48 -30.53 17.43
C ARG A 100 -8.08 -30.00 17.15
N ALA A 101 -7.14 -30.16 18.07
CA ALA A 101 -5.76 -29.76 17.91
C ALA A 101 -5.10 -30.55 16.78
N GLU A 102 -5.24 -31.87 16.75
CA GLU A 102 -4.72 -32.73 15.67
C GLU A 102 -5.30 -32.35 14.31
N LYS A 103 -6.62 -32.13 14.22
CA LYS A 103 -7.27 -31.67 12.99
C LYS A 103 -6.76 -30.31 12.52
N ALA A 104 -6.45 -29.41 13.46
CA ALA A 104 -5.90 -28.10 13.14
C ALA A 104 -4.46 -28.21 12.64
N GLU A 105 -3.65 -29.04 13.28
CA GLU A 105 -2.27 -29.30 12.91
C GLU A 105 -2.17 -29.91 11.50
N PHE A 106 -2.95 -30.96 11.23
CA PHE A 106 -3.02 -31.58 9.90
C PHE A 106 -3.41 -30.58 8.80
N LYS A 107 -4.39 -29.70 9.07
CA LYS A 107 -4.79 -28.65 8.12
C LYS A 107 -3.68 -27.62 7.93
N SER A 108 -2.98 -27.24 9.00
CA SER A 108 -1.85 -26.32 8.96
C SER A 108 -0.71 -26.88 8.11
N GLU A 109 -0.30 -28.13 8.35
CA GLU A 109 0.74 -28.81 7.59
C GLU A 109 0.39 -28.89 6.09
N LYS A 110 -0.86 -29.28 5.78
CA LYS A 110 -1.34 -29.31 4.40
C LYS A 110 -1.33 -27.94 3.73
N ALA A 111 -1.66 -26.88 4.46
CA ALA A 111 -1.61 -25.51 3.96
C ALA A 111 -0.16 -25.06 3.73
N GLN A 112 0.76 -25.36 4.64
CA GLN A 112 2.18 -25.08 4.50
C GLN A 112 2.78 -25.79 3.28
N GLY A 113 2.48 -27.07 3.08
CA GLY A 113 2.95 -27.82 1.91
C GLY A 113 2.41 -27.28 0.58
N ARG A 114 1.18 -26.71 0.57
CA ARG A 114 0.65 -26.01 -0.61
C ARG A 114 1.38 -24.69 -0.85
N LEU A 115 1.60 -23.91 0.21
CA LEU A 115 2.31 -22.64 0.15
C LEU A 115 3.75 -22.82 -0.36
N GLU A 116 4.45 -23.85 0.10
CA GLU A 116 5.81 -24.17 -0.37
C GLU A 116 5.82 -24.54 -1.86
N LYS A 117 4.87 -25.34 -2.33
CA LYS A 117 4.72 -25.68 -3.75
C LYS A 117 4.48 -24.45 -4.61
N GLU A 118 3.63 -23.53 -4.16
CA GLU A 118 3.36 -22.27 -4.87
C GLU A 118 4.56 -21.32 -4.86
N LYS A 119 5.29 -21.21 -3.74
CA LYS A 119 6.56 -20.47 -3.69
C LYS A 119 7.56 -20.99 -4.73
N LYS A 120 7.72 -22.31 -4.82
CA LYS A 120 8.62 -22.95 -5.80
C LYS A 120 8.16 -22.74 -7.25
N ARG A 121 6.84 -22.66 -7.49
CA ARG A 121 6.30 -22.31 -8.82
C ARG A 121 6.60 -20.87 -9.18
N LEU A 122 6.34 -19.95 -8.26
CA LEU A 122 6.60 -18.52 -8.43
C LEU A 122 8.08 -18.26 -8.71
N GLU A 123 8.98 -18.92 -7.99
CA GLU A 123 10.43 -18.79 -8.19
C GLU A 123 10.85 -19.23 -9.61
N ARG A 124 10.34 -20.37 -10.09
CA ARG A 124 10.58 -20.83 -11.47
C ARG A 124 10.03 -19.88 -12.53
N GLU A 125 8.84 -19.32 -12.30
CA GLU A 125 8.27 -18.34 -13.22
C GLU A 125 9.08 -17.05 -13.24
N LYS A 126 9.56 -16.59 -12.08
CA LYS A 126 10.45 -15.43 -11.98
C LYS A 126 11.74 -15.67 -12.76
N GLU A 127 12.39 -16.81 -12.57
CA GLU A 127 13.58 -17.18 -13.36
C GLU A 127 13.31 -17.25 -14.87
N ARG A 128 12.11 -17.68 -15.28
CA ARG A 128 11.72 -17.70 -16.69
C ARG A 128 11.58 -16.29 -17.24
N LEU A 129 10.90 -15.41 -16.50
CA LEU A 129 10.73 -14.01 -16.87
C LEU A 129 12.07 -13.28 -16.94
N ASP A 130 12.98 -13.52 -15.99
CA ASP A 130 14.31 -12.91 -16.00
C ASP A 130 15.09 -13.34 -17.26
N ARG A 131 15.03 -14.62 -17.64
CA ARG A 131 15.63 -15.12 -18.90
C ARG A 131 14.98 -14.53 -20.16
N GLU A 132 13.66 -14.36 -20.17
CA GLU A 132 12.96 -13.74 -21.31
C GLU A 132 13.30 -12.26 -21.44
N ARG A 133 13.41 -11.56 -20.31
CA ARG A 133 13.83 -10.16 -20.24
C ARG A 133 15.26 -10.00 -20.77
N GLU A 134 16.20 -10.82 -20.31
CA GLU A 134 17.59 -10.78 -20.78
C GLU A 134 17.69 -10.99 -22.31
N ARG A 135 16.93 -11.96 -22.84
CA ARG A 135 16.84 -12.18 -24.30
C ARG A 135 16.23 -11.00 -25.05
N ALA A 136 15.25 -10.32 -24.45
CA ALA A 136 14.65 -9.13 -25.04
C ALA A 136 15.63 -7.96 -25.05
N ASP A 137 16.34 -7.75 -23.94
CA ASP A 137 17.37 -6.71 -23.80
C ASP A 137 18.51 -6.93 -24.81
N GLU A 138 18.98 -8.18 -25.00
CA GLU A 138 19.94 -8.52 -26.06
C GLU A 138 19.42 -8.18 -27.46
N ARG A 139 18.15 -8.48 -27.76
CA ARG A 139 17.54 -8.17 -29.07
C ARG A 139 17.45 -6.67 -29.29
N ILE A 140 17.10 -5.90 -28.25
CA ILE A 140 17.04 -4.45 -28.28
C ILE A 140 18.44 -3.87 -28.54
N ALA A 141 19.45 -4.36 -27.82
CA ALA A 141 20.84 -3.91 -27.99
C ALA A 141 21.34 -4.15 -29.43
N ARG A 142 21.12 -5.35 -29.99
CA ARG A 142 21.47 -5.65 -31.39
C ARG A 142 20.71 -4.78 -32.39
N ALA A 143 19.44 -4.48 -32.13
CA ALA A 143 18.66 -3.60 -32.99
C ALA A 143 19.20 -2.16 -32.95
N GLN A 144 19.55 -1.66 -31.77
CA GLN A 144 20.15 -0.33 -31.60
C GLN A 144 21.50 -0.22 -32.31
N GLU A 145 22.35 -1.24 -32.23
CA GLU A 145 23.62 -1.30 -32.95
C GLU A 145 23.40 -1.21 -34.48
N ARG A 146 22.47 -2.00 -35.03
CA ARG A 146 22.13 -1.95 -36.47
C ARG A 146 21.54 -0.60 -36.89
N ILE A 147 20.76 0.04 -36.03
CA ILE A 147 20.23 1.40 -36.28
C ILE A 147 21.38 2.41 -36.30
N ASN A 148 22.35 2.31 -35.39
CA ASN A 148 23.49 3.20 -35.34
C ASN A 148 24.39 3.03 -36.57
N GLU A 149 24.69 1.79 -36.97
CA GLU A 149 25.40 1.51 -38.22
C GLU A 149 24.67 2.09 -39.45
N ALA A 150 23.35 1.91 -39.52
CA ALA A 150 22.54 2.47 -40.61
C ALA A 150 22.59 4.00 -40.62
N LYS A 151 22.50 4.64 -39.44
CA LYS A 151 22.65 6.10 -39.31
C LYS A 151 24.02 6.58 -39.78
N GLU A 152 25.09 5.88 -39.43
CA GLU A 152 26.44 6.21 -39.92
C GLU A 152 26.56 6.03 -41.43
N ARG A 153 26.04 4.93 -41.99
CA ARG A 153 26.03 4.73 -43.45
C ARG A 153 25.26 5.83 -44.18
N VAL A 154 24.09 6.22 -43.67
CA VAL A 154 23.30 7.33 -44.23
C VAL A 154 24.06 8.65 -44.11
N LYS A 155 24.73 8.91 -42.98
CA LYS A 155 25.56 10.11 -42.81
C LYS A 155 26.72 10.15 -43.80
N ASN A 156 27.47 9.05 -43.93
CA ASN A 156 28.59 8.93 -44.87
C ASN A 156 28.11 9.08 -46.32
N ALA A 157 26.99 8.45 -46.68
CA ALA A 157 26.38 8.61 -48.00
C ALA A 157 25.91 10.04 -48.25
N LYS A 158 25.33 10.72 -47.25
CA LYS A 158 25.00 12.16 -47.35
C LYS A 158 26.25 13.01 -47.55
N ASP A 159 27.31 12.76 -46.80
CA ASP A 159 28.57 13.50 -46.92
C ASP A 159 29.25 13.25 -48.28
N GLU A 160 29.18 12.02 -48.80
CA GLU A 160 29.66 11.66 -50.15
C GLU A 160 28.80 12.30 -51.24
N TYR A 161 27.47 12.29 -51.09
CA TYR A 161 26.55 12.94 -52.02
C TYR A 161 26.69 14.46 -51.99
N VAL A 162 26.98 15.07 -50.82
CA VAL A 162 27.33 16.49 -50.68
C VAL A 162 28.69 16.78 -51.31
N ARG A 163 29.65 15.86 -51.28
CA ARG A 163 30.93 15.99 -52.01
C ARG A 163 30.77 15.81 -53.52
N MET A 164 29.84 14.97 -53.98
CA MET A 164 29.53 14.80 -55.41
C MET A 164 28.67 15.95 -55.96
N ASN A 165 27.80 16.54 -55.13
CA ASN A 165 27.10 17.78 -55.46
C ASN A 165 27.96 19.02 -55.20
N ILE A 166 28.75 19.33 -56.22
CA ILE A 166 28.99 20.65 -56.85
C ILE A 166 30.43 20.68 -57.39
N SER A 167 30.75 19.74 -58.27
CA SER A 167 31.62 20.09 -59.39
C SER A 167 31.08 19.45 -60.65
N LEU A 168 30.40 20.23 -61.48
CA LEU A 168 30.13 19.80 -62.85
C LEU A 168 31.46 19.39 -63.49
N PRO A 169 31.56 18.19 -64.10
CA PRO A 169 32.70 17.82 -64.93
C PRO A 169 33.01 18.94 -65.92
N LYS A 170 34.30 19.27 -66.11
CA LYS A 170 34.70 20.45 -66.92
C LYS A 170 34.10 20.44 -68.33
N HIS A 171 33.84 19.27 -68.90
CA HIS A 171 33.23 19.12 -70.23
C HIS A 171 31.73 19.43 -70.23
N MET A 172 30.99 19.00 -69.20
CA MET A 172 29.54 19.27 -69.07
C MET A 172 29.21 20.69 -68.58
N LYS A 173 30.19 21.41 -68.02
CA LYS A 173 29.99 22.81 -67.60
C LYS A 173 29.49 23.70 -68.74
N LYS A 174 29.91 23.45 -69.98
CA LYS A 174 29.51 24.25 -71.13
C LYS A 174 28.08 23.92 -71.55
N GLU A 175 27.78 22.64 -71.71
CA GLU A 175 26.44 22.15 -72.07
C GLU A 175 25.37 22.58 -71.07
N TRP A 176 25.62 22.43 -69.77
CA TRP A 176 24.66 22.86 -68.74
C TRP A 176 24.54 24.38 -68.62
N LYS A 177 25.59 25.14 -68.96
CA LYS A 177 25.54 26.60 -69.00
C LYS A 177 24.76 27.09 -70.21
N ASP A 178 24.93 26.43 -71.36
CA ASP A 178 24.19 26.71 -72.59
C ASP A 178 22.71 26.36 -72.40
N LEU A 179 22.41 25.20 -71.80
CA LEU A 179 21.04 24.74 -71.53
C LEU A 179 20.33 25.61 -70.48
N ALA A 180 21.02 26.01 -69.41
CA ALA A 180 20.50 26.97 -68.43
C ALA A 180 20.28 28.37 -69.06
N GLY A 181 21.16 28.78 -69.97
CA GLY A 181 21.01 30.00 -70.76
C GLY A 181 19.81 29.95 -71.71
N GLN A 182 19.55 28.80 -72.33
CA GLN A 182 18.39 28.58 -73.22
C GLN A 182 17.06 28.67 -72.48
N ILE A 183 16.98 28.18 -71.24
CA ILE A 183 15.75 28.25 -70.44
C ILE A 183 15.68 29.48 -69.49
N ASN A 184 16.61 30.43 -69.63
CA ASN A 184 16.73 31.64 -68.82
C ASN A 184 16.71 31.39 -67.29
N THR A 185 17.35 30.32 -66.83
CA THR A 185 17.50 30.02 -65.39
C THR A 185 18.97 29.87 -65.00
N SER A 186 19.28 29.99 -63.70
CA SER A 186 20.65 29.72 -63.25
C SER A 186 20.94 28.21 -63.24
N VAL A 187 22.15 27.81 -63.63
CA VAL A 187 22.63 26.41 -63.55
C VAL A 187 22.35 25.79 -62.17
N SER A 188 22.51 26.57 -61.10
CA SER A 188 22.22 26.14 -59.73
C SER A 188 20.72 25.98 -59.41
N GLN A 189 19.82 26.71 -60.07
CA GLN A 189 18.37 26.48 -59.96
C GLN A 189 17.94 25.26 -60.79
N LEU A 190 18.55 25.05 -61.97
CA LEU A 190 18.31 23.89 -62.82
C LEU A 190 18.70 22.59 -62.09
N ILE A 191 19.89 22.57 -61.48
CA ILE A 191 20.36 21.45 -60.64
C ILE A 191 19.47 21.27 -59.40
N ARG A 192 19.09 22.35 -58.71
CA ARG A 192 18.20 22.26 -57.54
C ARG A 192 16.80 21.76 -57.90
N SER A 193 16.26 22.16 -59.06
CA SER A 193 14.97 21.67 -59.57
C SER A 193 15.03 20.18 -59.89
N ALA A 194 16.09 19.73 -60.57
CA ALA A 194 16.33 18.32 -60.85
C ALA A 194 16.48 17.51 -59.55
N VAL A 195 17.32 17.95 -58.62
CA VAL A 195 17.51 17.27 -57.32
C VAL A 195 16.23 17.25 -56.48
N LYS A 196 15.42 18.31 -56.49
CA LYS A 196 14.16 18.38 -55.74
C LYS A 196 13.06 17.49 -56.33
N LYS A 197 13.08 17.24 -57.64
CA LYS A 197 12.19 16.29 -58.33
C LYS A 197 12.64 14.83 -58.16
N VAL A 198 13.94 14.57 -58.17
CA VAL A 198 14.51 13.22 -58.08
C VAL A 198 14.66 12.75 -56.62
N GLY A 199 14.84 13.66 -55.67
CA GLY A 199 15.00 13.36 -54.23
C GLY A 199 13.91 12.47 -53.62
N PRO A 200 12.61 12.78 -53.82
CA PRO A 200 11.52 11.94 -53.30
C PRO A 200 11.44 10.54 -53.94
N VAL A 201 11.92 10.39 -55.17
CA VAL A 201 11.97 9.10 -55.87
C VAL A 201 13.11 8.26 -55.30
N LEU A 202 14.29 8.85 -55.10
CA LEU A 202 15.45 8.20 -54.49
C LEU A 202 15.22 7.78 -53.02
N GLU A 203 14.45 8.56 -52.24
CA GLU A 203 14.10 8.21 -50.86
C GLU A 203 13.18 6.97 -50.76
N ASN A 204 12.50 6.61 -51.84
CA ASN A 204 11.56 5.48 -51.91
C ASN A 204 12.08 4.25 -52.68
N VAL A 205 13.33 4.27 -53.20
CA VAL A 205 13.93 3.13 -53.91
C VAL A 205 14.28 2.02 -52.92
N LYS A 206 13.56 0.89 -52.99
CA LYS A 206 13.85 -0.31 -52.20
C LYS A 206 14.37 -1.47 -53.05
N SER A 207 14.38 -1.38 -54.39
CA SER A 207 14.81 -2.46 -55.29
C SER A 207 15.40 -1.98 -56.63
N ILE A 208 16.14 -2.85 -57.32
CA ILE A 208 16.79 -2.58 -58.63
C ILE A 208 15.76 -2.28 -59.74
N ARG A 209 14.53 -2.81 -59.66
CA ARG A 209 13.44 -2.48 -60.60
C ARG A 209 12.94 -1.04 -60.48
N ASP A 210 13.19 -0.38 -59.35
CA ASP A 210 12.83 1.03 -59.18
C ASP A 210 13.88 1.98 -59.79
N LEU A 211 15.07 1.47 -60.13
CA LEU A 211 16.09 2.21 -60.90
C LEU A 211 15.75 2.27 -62.41
N GLU A 212 15.08 1.25 -62.95
CA GLU A 212 14.61 1.23 -64.34
C GLU A 212 13.55 2.32 -64.57
N LYS A 213 12.64 2.50 -63.60
CA LYS A 213 11.68 3.62 -63.57
C LYS A 213 12.33 4.99 -63.48
N ILE A 214 13.53 5.09 -62.90
CA ILE A 214 14.30 6.34 -62.88
C ILE A 214 14.85 6.62 -64.27
N GLY A 215 15.28 5.59 -65.02
CA GLY A 215 15.66 5.71 -66.44
C GLY A 215 14.53 6.25 -67.30
N ASP A 216 13.35 5.62 -67.24
CA ASP A 216 12.15 6.07 -67.97
C ASP A 216 11.75 7.52 -67.61
N TYR A 217 11.95 7.93 -66.35
CA TYR A 217 11.67 9.30 -65.89
C TYR A 217 12.69 10.33 -66.40
N PHE A 218 13.96 9.94 -66.58
CA PHE A 218 14.98 10.79 -67.18
C PHE A 218 14.73 11.00 -68.67
N ASP A 219 14.21 9.98 -69.36
CA ASP A 219 13.82 10.09 -70.76
C ASP A 219 12.58 10.99 -70.92
N GLU A 220 11.54 10.83 -70.09
CA GLU A 220 10.38 11.75 -70.09
C GLU A 220 10.75 13.19 -69.70
N TRP A 221 11.68 13.36 -68.75
CA TRP A 221 12.17 14.68 -68.38
C TRP A 221 13.03 15.30 -69.49
N GLY A 222 13.87 14.50 -70.16
CA GLY A 222 14.63 14.88 -71.34
C GLY A 222 13.72 15.39 -72.45
N GLU A 223 12.64 14.66 -72.76
CA GLU A 223 11.64 15.07 -73.75
C GLU A 223 10.85 16.32 -73.33
N GLN A 224 10.56 16.52 -72.04
CA GLN A 224 9.93 17.76 -71.55
C GLN A 224 10.86 18.97 -71.64
N VAL A 225 12.15 18.77 -71.39
CA VAL A 225 13.17 19.80 -71.50
C VAL A 225 13.42 20.13 -72.97
N GLU A 226 13.51 19.14 -73.86
CA GLU A 226 13.60 19.36 -75.30
C GLU A 226 12.39 20.10 -75.85
N ARG A 227 11.16 19.72 -75.46
CA ARG A 227 9.94 20.48 -75.81
C ARG A 227 9.92 21.90 -75.26
N ALA A 228 10.43 22.11 -74.03
CA ALA A 228 10.52 23.44 -73.45
C ALA A 228 11.59 24.29 -74.15
N VAL A 229 12.71 23.70 -74.59
CA VAL A 229 13.78 24.36 -75.36
C VAL A 229 13.32 24.68 -76.77
N GLU A 230 12.66 23.75 -77.45
CA GLU A 230 12.10 23.94 -78.80
C GLU A 230 10.98 25.00 -78.79
N GLY A 231 10.17 25.04 -77.71
CA GLY A 231 9.16 26.08 -77.51
C GLY A 231 9.68 27.44 -77.00
N SER A 232 10.91 27.53 -76.48
CA SER A 232 11.51 28.79 -75.99
C SER A 232 12.49 29.43 -76.97
N VAL A 233 12.91 28.73 -78.03
CA VAL A 233 13.59 29.36 -79.18
C VAL A 233 12.64 30.25 -80.00
N GLU A 234 11.33 30.05 -79.91
CA GLU A 234 10.34 30.91 -80.59
C GLU A 234 9.88 32.13 -79.77
N LYS A 235 10.17 32.23 -78.47
CA LYS A 235 9.64 33.33 -77.65
C LYS A 235 10.63 33.83 -76.58
N SER A 236 11.18 35.02 -76.85
CA SER A 236 11.61 36.06 -75.89
C SER A 236 12.81 35.73 -74.97
N GLY A 237 13.89 36.50 -74.87
CA GLY A 237 13.97 37.96 -74.79
C GLY A 237 14.24 38.41 -73.36
N ILE A 238 15.53 38.48 -72.96
CA ILE A 238 16.18 39.55 -72.18
C ILE A 238 15.77 39.80 -70.68
N GLU A 239 16.82 39.71 -69.83
CA GLU A 239 17.23 40.52 -68.65
C GLU A 239 16.46 40.60 -67.30
N ASP A 240 17.31 40.67 -66.25
CA ASP A 240 17.16 41.31 -64.94
C ASP A 240 16.45 40.60 -63.77
N LEU A 241 17.24 39.92 -62.92
CA LEU A 241 16.90 39.63 -61.51
C LEU A 241 18.14 39.52 -60.60
N GLY A 242 19.04 40.51 -60.67
CA GLY A 242 20.33 40.52 -59.98
C GLY A 242 20.43 41.34 -58.67
N LYS A 243 19.35 41.89 -58.11
CA LYS A 243 19.49 42.96 -57.07
C LYS A 243 18.75 42.79 -55.72
N THR A 244 18.18 41.64 -55.38
CA THR A 244 17.32 41.55 -54.17
C THR A 244 17.82 40.68 -53.02
N LEU A 245 18.94 39.96 -53.14
CA LEU A 245 19.31 38.92 -52.17
C LEU A 245 20.29 39.36 -51.05
N GLU A 246 20.86 40.55 -51.09
CA GLU A 246 22.04 40.88 -50.26
C GLU A 246 21.76 41.57 -48.91
N ARG A 247 20.49 41.65 -48.44
CA ARG A 247 20.14 42.54 -47.31
C ARG A 247 19.59 41.95 -46.01
N LYS A 248 19.48 40.63 -45.81
CA LYS A 248 18.82 40.12 -44.58
C LYS A 248 19.48 38.92 -43.88
N MET A 249 20.79 38.96 -43.65
CA MET A 249 21.40 38.11 -42.61
C MET A 249 22.50 38.82 -41.83
N LYS A 250 22.14 39.48 -40.72
CA LYS A 250 23.02 39.73 -39.56
C LYS A 250 22.15 39.84 -38.29
N GLY A 251 22.46 39.03 -37.27
CA GLY A 251 21.96 39.22 -35.90
C GLY A 251 21.68 37.93 -35.12
N LYS A 252 22.73 37.26 -34.64
CA LYS A 252 22.67 36.31 -33.51
C LYS A 252 22.96 37.09 -32.21
N ASN A 253 22.35 36.69 -31.09
CA ASN A 253 23.05 36.23 -29.88
C ASN A 253 22.06 35.73 -28.80
N PHE A 254 22.32 34.54 -28.26
CA PHE A 254 21.65 33.90 -27.14
C PHE A 254 22.74 33.63 -26.07
N THR A 255 22.48 33.93 -24.80
CA THR A 255 23.42 33.69 -23.68
C THR A 255 22.73 32.92 -22.55
N GLN A 256 23.49 31.98 -21.99
CA GLN A 256 23.16 30.96 -20.99
C GLN A 256 23.15 31.45 -19.53
N LYS A 257 22.38 30.74 -18.67
CA LYS A 257 22.64 30.25 -17.27
C LYS A 257 21.31 30.24 -16.48
N ALA A 258 20.95 29.26 -15.66
CA ALA A 258 21.77 28.44 -14.78
C ALA A 258 21.13 27.08 -14.41
N GLU A 259 21.96 26.04 -14.38
CA GLU A 259 21.69 24.72 -13.79
C GLU A 259 21.63 24.79 -12.26
N LYS A 260 20.65 24.11 -11.64
CA LYS A 260 20.71 23.67 -10.23
C LYS A 260 20.19 22.23 -10.07
N LYS A 261 21.16 21.31 -10.04
CA LYS A 261 21.27 20.11 -9.19
C LYS A 261 19.97 19.39 -8.79
N ALA A 262 19.66 18.31 -9.52
CA ALA A 262 18.79 17.22 -9.07
C ALA A 262 19.42 16.50 -7.86
N LYS A 263 18.89 16.77 -6.66
CA LYS A 263 18.99 15.86 -5.51
C LYS A 263 17.79 14.94 -5.56
N GLY A 264 18.01 13.62 -5.49
CA GLY A 264 16.93 12.63 -5.43
C GLY A 264 15.91 12.98 -4.35
N LYS A 265 14.66 13.16 -4.76
CA LYS A 265 13.55 13.55 -3.88
C LYS A 265 13.24 12.40 -2.92
N SER A 266 13.09 12.73 -1.63
CA SER A 266 12.80 11.72 -0.61
C SER A 266 11.42 11.10 -0.84
N SER A 267 11.18 9.88 -0.35
CA SER A 267 9.87 9.22 -0.45
C SER A 267 8.73 10.09 0.11
N VAL A 268 9.03 10.90 1.13
CA VAL A 268 8.12 11.86 1.77
C VAL A 268 7.72 12.99 0.81
N ASP A 269 8.65 13.46 -0.01
CA ASP A 269 8.37 14.52 -1.00
C ASP A 269 7.49 14.00 -2.13
N LYS A 270 7.68 12.74 -2.56
CA LYS A 270 6.85 12.11 -3.59
C LYS A 270 5.40 11.96 -3.15
N GLU A 271 5.16 11.54 -1.90
CA GLU A 271 3.80 11.46 -1.36
C GLU A 271 3.13 12.85 -1.23
N ARG A 272 3.91 13.87 -0.86
CA ARG A 272 3.42 15.25 -0.78
C ARG A 272 3.03 15.79 -2.16
N MET A 273 3.85 15.54 -3.18
CA MET A 273 3.55 15.90 -4.58
C MET A 273 2.29 15.20 -5.06
N LYS A 274 2.15 13.89 -4.82
CA LYS A 274 0.94 13.11 -5.15
C LYS A 274 -0.33 13.71 -4.54
N LYS A 275 -0.32 14.04 -3.24
CA LYS A 275 -1.46 14.67 -2.56
C LYS A 275 -1.84 16.03 -3.17
N ARG A 276 -0.85 16.84 -3.53
CA ARG A 276 -1.06 18.17 -4.15
C ARG A 276 -1.63 18.06 -5.56
N VAL A 277 -1.08 17.17 -6.39
CA VAL A 277 -1.59 16.92 -7.76
C VAL A 277 -3.03 16.41 -7.71
N LYS A 278 -3.34 15.47 -6.82
CA LYS A 278 -4.71 14.97 -6.64
C LYS A 278 -5.68 16.09 -6.20
N GLY A 279 -5.23 16.97 -5.30
CA GLY A 279 -6.02 18.13 -4.89
C GLY A 279 -6.29 19.09 -6.05
N LEU A 280 -5.27 19.37 -6.87
CA LEU A 280 -5.38 20.26 -8.03
C LEU A 280 -6.42 19.74 -9.04
N ILE A 281 -6.32 18.46 -9.40
CA ILE A 281 -7.21 17.82 -10.39
C ILE A 281 -8.65 17.77 -9.88
N LYS A 282 -8.87 17.38 -8.62
CA LYS A 282 -10.23 17.29 -8.04
C LYS A 282 -10.91 18.64 -7.85
N LEU A 283 -10.15 19.71 -7.63
CA LEU A 283 -10.71 21.04 -7.39
C LEU A 283 -10.98 21.81 -8.67
N GLN A 284 -10.13 21.66 -9.69
CA GLN A 284 -10.17 22.53 -10.86
C GLN A 284 -10.70 21.83 -12.12
N ASN A 285 -10.82 20.49 -12.14
CA ASN A 285 -11.13 19.69 -13.34
C ASN A 285 -10.27 20.11 -14.57
N ALA A 286 -9.08 20.63 -14.30
CA ALA A 286 -8.15 21.16 -15.26
C ALA A 286 -6.75 21.15 -14.61
N LEU A 287 -5.72 21.17 -15.44
CA LEU A 287 -4.33 21.11 -15.01
C LEU A 287 -3.56 22.32 -15.57
N PRO A 288 -3.45 23.43 -14.80
CA PRO A 288 -2.61 24.55 -15.17
C PRO A 288 -1.13 24.14 -15.17
N ILE A 289 -0.43 24.37 -16.29
CA ILE A 289 0.98 23.96 -16.50
C ILE A 289 1.86 24.59 -15.43
N ASP A 290 1.70 25.87 -15.16
CA ASP A 290 2.52 26.61 -14.19
C ASP A 290 2.39 26.02 -12.77
N LYS A 291 1.17 25.62 -12.38
CA LYS A 291 0.92 24.98 -11.07
C LYS A 291 1.46 23.57 -11.02
N LEU A 292 1.38 22.83 -12.12
CA LEU A 292 1.95 21.49 -12.24
C LEU A 292 3.48 21.56 -12.12
N GLY A 293 4.12 22.48 -12.84
CA GLY A 293 5.55 22.78 -12.77
C GLY A 293 5.99 23.12 -11.34
N GLN A 294 5.25 23.99 -10.65
CA GLN A 294 5.52 24.34 -9.24
C GLN A 294 5.38 23.14 -8.29
N ILE A 295 4.38 22.28 -8.47
CA ILE A 295 4.18 21.11 -7.59
C ILE A 295 5.28 20.07 -7.82
N LEU A 296 5.67 19.87 -9.09
CA LEU A 296 6.67 18.89 -9.48
C LEU A 296 8.11 19.44 -9.44
N GLU A 297 8.29 20.73 -9.16
CA GLU A 297 9.57 21.43 -9.18
C GLU A 297 10.34 21.20 -10.51
N ILE A 298 9.62 21.33 -11.62
CA ILE A 298 10.13 21.20 -13.01
C ILE A 298 9.87 22.50 -13.79
N GLU A 299 10.58 22.69 -14.90
CA GLU A 299 10.37 23.86 -15.76
C GLU A 299 9.02 23.78 -16.50
N ASP A 300 8.44 24.92 -16.87
CA ASP A 300 7.13 24.98 -17.52
C ASP A 300 7.11 24.19 -18.85
N GLU A 301 8.22 24.22 -19.60
CA GLU A 301 8.40 23.41 -20.81
C GLU A 301 8.37 21.89 -20.51
N GLU A 302 8.93 21.46 -19.39
CA GLU A 302 8.90 20.05 -18.96
C GLU A 302 7.51 19.64 -18.47
N ALA A 303 6.80 20.55 -17.79
CA ALA A 303 5.42 20.35 -17.39
C ALA A 303 4.48 20.26 -18.60
N GLU A 304 4.70 21.07 -19.64
CA GLU A 304 3.97 20.97 -20.91
C GLU A 304 4.26 19.65 -21.63
N ASN A 305 5.53 19.23 -21.71
CA ASN A 305 5.89 17.93 -22.28
C ASN A 305 5.20 16.76 -21.55
N LEU A 306 5.04 16.87 -20.23
CA LEU A 306 4.30 15.89 -19.44
C LEU A 306 2.82 15.79 -19.86
N ILE A 307 2.19 16.90 -20.27
CA ILE A 307 0.82 16.90 -20.82
C ILE A 307 0.76 16.13 -22.13
N TYR A 308 1.73 16.34 -23.04
CA TYR A 308 1.78 15.59 -24.30
C TYR A 308 1.97 14.08 -24.06
N GLU A 309 2.77 13.70 -23.07
CA GLU A 309 2.91 12.28 -22.67
C GLU A 309 1.60 11.70 -22.12
N ILE A 310 0.87 12.47 -21.31
CA ILE A 310 -0.43 12.07 -20.75
C ILE A 310 -1.46 11.87 -21.87
N ALA A 311 -1.49 12.76 -22.87
CA ALA A 311 -2.33 12.63 -24.05
C ALA A 311 -1.96 11.38 -24.87
N ALA A 312 -0.66 11.09 -25.01
CA ALA A 312 -0.19 9.86 -25.67
C ALA A 312 -0.55 8.57 -24.90
N GLU A 313 -0.73 8.65 -23.58
CA GLU A 313 -1.22 7.55 -22.74
C GLU A 313 -2.75 7.36 -22.80
N GLY A 314 -3.47 8.18 -23.59
CA GLY A 314 -4.88 8.00 -23.89
C GLY A 314 -5.85 8.87 -23.10
N ILE A 315 -5.36 9.89 -22.37
CA ILE A 315 -6.24 10.89 -21.74
C ILE A 315 -6.60 11.95 -22.78
N GLU A 316 -7.88 12.04 -23.12
CA GLU A 316 -8.41 13.05 -24.05
C GLU A 316 -8.48 14.42 -23.35
N GLY A 317 -8.18 15.50 -24.08
CA GLY A 317 -8.23 16.85 -23.55
C GLY A 317 -7.71 17.92 -24.51
N SER A 318 -8.02 19.18 -24.22
CA SER A 318 -7.53 20.36 -24.95
C SER A 318 -6.55 21.16 -24.10
N LEU A 319 -5.47 21.63 -24.73
CA LEU A 319 -4.55 22.58 -24.12
C LEU A 319 -4.90 23.98 -24.60
N GLU A 320 -5.40 24.82 -23.69
CA GLU A 320 -5.80 26.20 -23.97
C GLU A 320 -5.09 27.13 -22.99
N GLU A 321 -4.32 28.10 -23.50
CA GLU A 321 -3.68 29.15 -22.67
C GLU A 321 -2.92 28.61 -21.43
N ASN A 322 -2.09 27.58 -21.62
CA ASN A 322 -1.33 26.89 -20.55
C ASN A 322 -2.18 26.12 -19.52
N ILE A 323 -3.44 25.84 -19.84
CA ILE A 323 -4.32 25.02 -19.01
C ILE A 323 -4.76 23.79 -19.80
N PHE A 324 -4.41 22.60 -19.31
CA PHE A 324 -4.88 21.36 -19.88
C PHE A 324 -6.26 21.00 -19.30
N LYS A 325 -7.29 21.06 -20.13
CA LYS A 325 -8.66 20.65 -19.82
C LYS A 325 -8.82 19.21 -20.29
N PHE A 326 -8.92 18.26 -19.36
CA PHE A 326 -9.09 16.85 -19.69
C PHE A 326 -10.57 16.48 -19.74
N GLU A 327 -10.92 15.57 -20.65
CA GLU A 327 -12.26 15.01 -20.80
C GLU A 327 -12.28 13.62 -20.13
N GLY A 328 -13.13 13.43 -19.10
CA GLY A 328 -13.30 12.15 -18.42
C GLY A 328 -13.05 12.18 -16.90
N ASP A 329 -12.88 11.00 -16.31
CA ASP A 329 -12.64 10.84 -14.88
C ASP A 329 -11.20 11.20 -14.52
N GLY A 330 -11.02 12.25 -13.70
CA GLY A 330 -9.72 12.71 -13.25
C GLY A 330 -8.90 11.64 -12.48
N GLU A 331 -9.51 10.51 -12.09
CA GLU A 331 -8.80 9.39 -11.48
C GLU A 331 -7.78 8.71 -12.41
N GLU A 332 -8.04 8.64 -13.71
CA GLU A 332 -7.08 8.04 -14.67
C GLU A 332 -5.85 8.94 -14.85
N LEU A 333 -6.09 10.24 -15.01
CA LEU A 333 -5.05 11.27 -15.03
C LEU A 333 -4.17 11.22 -13.77
N ILE A 334 -4.78 11.10 -12.59
CA ILE A 334 -4.06 10.98 -11.31
C ILE A 334 -3.16 9.74 -11.30
N LYS A 335 -3.64 8.59 -11.79
CA LYS A 335 -2.85 7.34 -11.83
C LYS A 335 -1.62 7.48 -12.72
N ILE A 336 -1.75 8.11 -13.88
CA ILE A 336 -0.64 8.35 -14.81
C ILE A 336 0.39 9.27 -14.17
N LEU A 337 -0.06 10.40 -13.63
CA LEU A 337 0.81 11.36 -12.94
C LEU A 337 1.55 10.74 -11.74
N TYR A 338 0.89 9.86 -10.98
CA TYR A 338 1.53 9.15 -9.87
C TYR A 338 2.66 8.25 -10.33
N LYS A 339 2.48 7.53 -11.45
CA LYS A 339 3.54 6.71 -12.05
C LYS A 339 4.73 7.56 -12.50
N LYS A 340 4.49 8.76 -13.03
CA LYS A 340 5.56 9.69 -13.45
C LYS A 340 6.30 10.26 -12.23
N ILE A 341 5.58 10.67 -11.19
CA ILE A 341 6.16 11.14 -9.91
C ILE A 341 7.03 10.05 -9.26
N ASP A 342 6.65 8.78 -9.34
CA ASP A 342 7.45 7.69 -8.77
C ASP A 342 8.77 7.45 -9.53
N LYS A 343 8.79 7.76 -10.84
CA LYS A 343 9.97 7.61 -11.72
C LYS A 343 10.95 8.77 -11.63
N MET A 344 10.47 9.98 -11.32
CA MET A 344 11.30 11.15 -10.96
C MET A 344 11.97 10.95 -9.61
#